data_AF-A0A2H9NWD6-F1
#
_entry.id   AF-A0A2H9NWD6-F1
#
_cell.length_a   1.000
_cell.length_b   1.000
_cell.length_c   1.000
_cell.angle_alpha   90.00
_cell.angle_beta   90.00
_cell.angle_gamma   90.00
#
_symmetry.space_group_name_H-M   'P 1'
#
loop_
_entity.id
_entity.type
_entity.pdbx_description
1 polymer ?
#
loop_
_entity_poly.entity_id
_entity_poly.type
_entity_poly.pdbx_seq_one_letter_code
_entity_poly.pdbx_strand_id
1 'polypeptide(L)'
;MAIISISLSEQLLKDLDMLQKTLGFSGRSDAIRAAIRTLIAEHKSRSRLSGLIEGVLLVVNPEKSNEAVSAIRHKFNDIIRTELHNHLESGKCLYLFVVKGDAERIQKIMQLLEASKKIEYSKLFLS
;
A
#
# COMPACT_ATOMS: atom_id res chain seq x y z
N MET A 1 30.57 5.92 -3.96
CA MET A 1 29.17 5.82 -4.42
C MET A 1 28.99 4.43 -5.00
N ALA A 2 28.00 3.66 -4.53
CA ALA A 2 27.77 2.32 -5.07
C ALA A 2 26.93 2.41 -6.34
N ILE A 3 27.29 1.64 -7.37
CA ILE A 3 26.56 1.54 -8.64
C ILE A 3 25.94 0.15 -8.68
N ILE A 4 24.65 0.09 -9.02
CA ILE A 4 23.92 -1.16 -9.21
C ILE A 4 23.38 -1.21 -10.65
N SER A 5 23.41 -2.39 -11.25
CA SER A 5 22.76 -2.66 -12.54
C SER A 5 21.47 -3.43 -12.28
N ILE A 6 20.39 -3.03 -12.94
CA ILE A 6 19.04 -3.57 -12.72
C ILE A 6 18.46 -3.96 -14.07
N SER A 7 17.93 -5.17 -14.19
CA SER A 7 17.17 -5.60 -15.36
C SER A 7 15.71 -5.14 -15.22
N LEU A 8 15.19 -4.46 -16.24
CA LEU A 8 13.81 -3.97 -16.30
C LEU A 8 13.16 -4.46 -17.58
N SER A 9 11.84 -4.70 -17.55
CA SER A 9 11.08 -4.92 -18.79
C SER A 9 11.05 -3.64 -19.63
N GLU A 10 10.87 -3.79 -20.95
CA GLU A 10 10.77 -2.61 -21.83
C GLU A 10 9.63 -1.67 -21.41
N GLN A 11 8.50 -2.23 -20.97
CA GLN A 11 7.37 -1.43 -20.50
C GLN A 11 7.73 -0.62 -19.27
N LEU A 12 8.37 -1.24 -18.27
CA LEU A 12 8.74 -0.55 -17.04
C LEU A 12 9.80 0.54 -17.29
N LEU A 13 10.69 0.33 -18.25
CA LEU A 13 11.65 1.36 -18.67
C LEU A 13 10.94 2.56 -19.31
N LYS A 14 9.93 2.33 -20.15
CA LYS A 14 9.10 3.40 -20.74
C LYS A 14 8.34 4.17 -19.67
N ASP A 15 7.77 3.48 -18.69
CA ASP A 15 7.05 4.12 -17.58
C ASP A 15 8.00 4.98 -16.73
N LEU A 16 9.24 4.51 -16.50
CA LEU A 16 10.27 5.28 -15.81
C LEU A 16 10.67 6.54 -16.61
N ASP A 17 10.83 6.44 -17.92
CA ASP A 17 11.14 7.59 -18.79
C ASP A 17 10.02 8.63 -18.79
N MET A 18 8.77 8.17 -18.79
CA MET A 18 7.60 9.03 -18.67
C MET A 18 7.62 9.75 -17.32
N LEU A 19 7.78 9.02 -16.20
CA LEU A 19 7.82 9.60 -14.85
C LEU A 19 8.98 10.60 -14.70
N GLN A 20 10.14 10.30 -15.28
CA GLN A 20 11.28 11.21 -15.29
C GLN A 20 10.90 12.57 -15.87
N LYS A 21 10.22 12.58 -17.02
CA LYS A 21 9.81 13.82 -17.70
C LYS A 21 8.69 14.53 -16.96
N THR A 22 7.63 13.79 -16.59
CA THR A 22 6.43 14.36 -15.97
C THR A 22 6.71 14.99 -14.62
N LEU A 23 7.62 14.41 -13.84
CA LEU A 23 7.97 14.88 -12.49
C LEU A 23 9.23 15.76 -12.47
N GLY A 24 9.84 16.04 -13.64
CA GLY A 24 10.98 16.94 -13.77
C GLY A 24 12.30 16.41 -13.19
N PHE A 25 12.48 15.09 -13.13
CA PHE A 25 13.74 14.50 -12.66
C PHE A 25 14.88 14.73 -13.66
N SER A 26 16.07 14.99 -13.13
CA SER A 26 17.29 15.23 -13.91
C SER A 26 17.74 14.02 -14.76
N GLY A 27 17.28 12.82 -14.41
CA GLY A 27 17.52 11.59 -15.17
C GLY A 27 16.93 10.36 -14.47
N ARG A 28 16.99 9.19 -15.15
CA ARG A 28 16.49 7.91 -14.62
C ARG A 28 17.04 7.58 -13.23
N SER A 29 18.33 7.81 -13.00
CA SER A 29 18.96 7.55 -11.70
C SER A 29 18.37 8.40 -10.57
N ASP A 30 17.95 9.62 -10.87
CA ASP A 30 17.35 10.52 -9.90
C ASP A 30 15.92 10.08 -9.56
N ALA A 31 15.14 9.72 -10.58
CA ALA A 31 13.81 9.13 -10.41
C ALA A 31 13.84 7.83 -9.58
N ILE A 32 14.78 6.91 -9.87
CA ILE A 32 14.95 5.67 -9.11
C ILE A 32 15.37 5.96 -7.66
N ARG A 33 16.31 6.91 -7.43
CA ARG A 33 16.69 7.30 -6.06
C ARG A 33 15.51 7.88 -5.29
N ALA A 34 14.68 8.71 -5.93
CA ALA A 34 13.47 9.23 -5.31
C ALA A 34 12.48 8.10 -4.94
N ALA A 35 12.21 7.18 -5.86
CA ALA A 35 11.35 6.02 -5.62
C ALA A 35 11.85 5.15 -4.45
N ILE A 36 13.16 4.85 -4.41
CA ILE A 36 13.76 4.07 -3.31
C ILE A 36 13.61 4.81 -1.98
N ARG A 37 13.84 6.14 -1.94
CA ARG A 37 13.68 6.93 -0.71
C ARG A 37 12.24 6.91 -0.21
N THR A 38 11.26 7.06 -1.11
CA THR A 38 9.84 6.95 -0.77
C THR A 38 9.52 5.58 -0.19
N LEU A 39 9.97 4.50 -0.85
CA LEU A 39 9.75 3.14 -0.37
C LEU A 39 10.37 2.90 1.02
N ILE A 40 11.59 3.40 1.26
CA ILE A 40 12.23 3.32 2.59
C ILE A 40 11.44 4.12 3.63
N ALA A 41 10.97 5.32 3.29
CA ALA A 41 10.20 6.16 4.21
C ALA A 41 8.87 5.50 4.59
N GLU A 42 8.17 4.91 3.62
CA GLU A 42 6.95 4.12 3.84
C GLU A 42 7.21 2.89 4.70
N HIS A 43 8.32 2.18 4.48
CA HIS A 43 8.68 1.03 5.31
C HIS A 43 9.05 1.44 6.75
N LYS A 44 9.77 2.56 6.92
CA LYS A 44 10.14 3.09 8.24
C LYS A 44 8.95 3.62 9.03
N SER A 45 7.97 4.24 8.40
CA SER A 45 6.75 4.67 9.09
C SER A 45 5.98 3.47 9.64
N ARG A 46 5.95 2.36 8.90
CA ARG A 46 5.28 1.12 9.30
C ARG A 46 6.02 0.36 10.40
N SER A 47 7.36 0.26 10.32
CA SER A 47 8.18 -0.47 11.30
C SER A 47 8.32 0.24 12.65
N ARG A 48 7.96 1.52 12.75
CA ARG A 48 7.94 2.29 14.01
C ARG A 48 6.60 2.25 14.74
N LEU A 49 5.60 1.53 14.22
CA LEU A 49 4.34 1.34 14.95
C LEU A 49 4.66 0.56 16.23
N SER A 50 4.31 1.14 17.38
CA SER A 50 4.44 0.51 18.69
C SER A 50 3.29 0.95 19.59
N GLY A 51 2.93 0.11 20.56
CA GLY A 51 1.80 0.37 21.46
C GLY A 51 0.44 0.31 20.77
N LEU A 52 -0.54 0.97 21.38
CA LEU A 52 -1.91 1.05 20.88
C LEU A 52 -2.00 2.10 19.77
N ILE A 53 -2.50 1.70 18.61
CA ILE A 53 -2.61 2.54 17.42
C ILE A 53 -4.08 2.74 17.07
N GLU A 54 -4.41 3.94 16.59
CA GLU A 54 -5.71 4.29 16.05
C GLU A 54 -5.53 4.99 14.69
N GLY A 55 -6.39 4.70 13.72
CA GLY A 55 -6.24 5.22 12.37
C GLY A 55 -7.24 4.70 11.36
N VAL A 56 -6.98 4.98 10.09
CA VAL A 56 -7.81 4.57 8.95
C VAL A 56 -6.97 3.80 7.95
N LEU A 57 -7.40 2.57 7.65
CA LEU A 57 -6.81 1.72 6.62
C LEU A 57 -7.70 1.75 5.38
N LEU A 58 -7.16 2.30 4.30
CA LEU A 58 -7.79 2.33 2.98
C LEU A 58 -7.31 1.13 2.17
N VAL A 59 -8.24 0.43 1.51
CA VAL A 59 -7.95 -0.71 0.62
C VAL A 59 -8.75 -0.59 -0.67
N VAL A 60 -8.13 -0.84 -1.81
CA VAL A 60 -8.78 -0.94 -3.12
C VAL A 60 -8.40 -2.25 -3.79
N ASN A 61 -9.41 -2.94 -4.31
CA ASN A 61 -9.25 -4.21 -5.04
C ASN A 61 -10.30 -4.35 -6.14
N PRO A 62 -10.07 -5.21 -7.15
CA PRO A 62 -11.09 -5.58 -8.12
C PRO A 62 -12.27 -6.27 -7.43
N GLU A 63 -13.50 -6.04 -7.93
CA GLU A 63 -14.72 -6.62 -7.35
C GLU A 63 -14.69 -8.16 -7.29
N LYS A 64 -14.11 -8.80 -8.32
CA LYS A 64 -13.90 -10.27 -8.41
C LYS A 64 -13.04 -10.85 -7.28
N SER A 65 -12.43 -9.99 -6.47
CA SER A 65 -11.53 -10.37 -5.38
C SER A 65 -12.08 -10.06 -3.98
N ASN A 66 -13.33 -9.62 -3.89
CA ASN A 66 -13.98 -9.21 -2.64
C ASN A 66 -13.88 -10.29 -1.53
N GLU A 67 -14.05 -11.56 -1.88
CA GLU A 67 -13.94 -12.67 -0.91
C GLU A 67 -12.61 -12.70 -0.14
N ALA A 68 -11.50 -12.33 -0.79
CA ALA A 68 -10.19 -12.31 -0.16
C ALA A 68 -10.11 -11.21 0.92
N VAL A 69 -10.70 -10.04 0.65
CA VAL A 69 -10.75 -8.93 1.61
C VAL A 69 -11.69 -9.26 2.75
N SER A 70 -12.86 -9.85 2.46
CA SER A 70 -13.82 -10.30 3.48
C SER A 70 -13.19 -11.32 4.45
N ALA A 71 -12.48 -12.33 3.94
CA ALA A 71 -11.81 -13.32 4.78
C ALA A 71 -10.71 -12.72 5.66
N ILE A 72 -9.98 -11.71 5.16
CA ILE A 72 -8.98 -11.00 5.96
C ILE A 72 -9.68 -10.17 7.04
N ARG A 73 -10.65 -9.33 6.67
CA ARG A 73 -11.46 -8.51 7.60
C ARG A 73 -11.99 -9.34 8.76
N HIS A 74 -12.63 -10.48 8.50
CA HIS A 74 -13.22 -11.32 9.55
C HIS A 74 -12.19 -11.75 10.61
N LYS A 75 -10.93 -11.98 10.21
CA LYS A 75 -9.84 -12.33 11.13
C LYS A 75 -9.35 -11.16 11.99
N PHE A 76 -9.74 -9.93 11.68
CA PHE A 76 -9.31 -8.69 12.33
C PHE A 76 -10.47 -7.85 12.88
N ASN A 77 -11.66 -8.45 13.04
CA ASN A 77 -12.82 -7.80 13.67
C ASN A 77 -12.52 -7.27 15.09
N ASP A 78 -11.49 -7.82 15.76
CA ASP A 78 -11.01 -7.37 17.07
C ASP A 78 -10.43 -5.94 17.04
N ILE A 79 -9.86 -5.53 15.91
CA ILE A 79 -9.22 -4.21 15.74
C ILE A 79 -9.98 -3.28 14.80
N ILE A 80 -10.90 -3.78 13.97
CA ILE A 80 -11.73 -2.98 13.07
C ILE A 80 -12.94 -2.44 13.85
N ARG A 81 -13.03 -1.12 14.00
CA ARG A 81 -14.11 -0.42 14.70
C ARG A 81 -15.26 -0.04 13.78
N THR A 82 -14.92 0.32 12.55
CA THR A 82 -15.90 0.71 11.54
C THR A 82 -15.37 0.31 10.19
N GLU A 83 -16.29 -0.07 9.31
CA GLU A 83 -16.00 -0.38 7.94
C GLU A 83 -16.97 0.34 7.04
N LEU A 84 -16.42 0.98 6.01
CA LEU A 84 -17.18 1.48 4.88
C LEU A 84 -16.70 0.73 3.64
N HIS A 85 -17.64 0.13 2.92
CA HIS A 85 -17.41 -0.52 1.64
C HIS A 85 -18.24 0.19 0.56
N ASN A 86 -17.61 0.51 -0.58
CA ASN A 86 -18.26 1.11 -1.72
C ASN A 86 -17.81 0.46 -3.03
N HIS A 87 -18.75 0.28 -3.96
CA HIS A 87 -18.48 -0.16 -5.33
C HIS A 87 -18.21 1.07 -6.21
N LEU A 88 -16.98 1.16 -6.71
CA LEU A 88 -16.57 2.21 -7.64
C LEU A 88 -17.01 1.86 -9.07
N GLU A 89 -17.41 2.85 -9.84
CA GLU A 89 -17.81 2.70 -11.26
C GLU A 89 -16.73 2.03 -12.13
N SER A 90 -15.46 2.10 -11.70
CA SER A 90 -14.33 1.41 -12.33
C SER A 90 -14.33 -0.13 -12.21
N GLY A 91 -15.36 -0.75 -11.61
CA GLY A 91 -15.41 -2.20 -11.37
C GLY A 91 -14.53 -2.65 -10.20
N LYS A 92 -14.31 -1.76 -9.24
CA LYS A 92 -13.44 -1.96 -8.08
C LYS A 92 -14.21 -1.72 -6.79
N CYS A 93 -13.76 -2.34 -5.71
CA CYS A 93 -14.25 -2.12 -4.37
C CYS A 93 -13.26 -1.22 -3.60
N LEU A 94 -13.80 -0.23 -2.89
CA LEU A 94 -13.09 0.59 -1.92
C LEU A 94 -13.53 0.18 -0.52
N TYR A 95 -12.56 -0.07 0.36
CA TYR A 95 -12.78 -0.23 1.79
C TYR A 95 -12.07 0.86 2.57
N LEU A 96 -12.74 1.38 3.58
CA LEU A 96 -12.16 2.19 4.64
C LEU A 96 -12.43 1.49 5.96
N PHE A 97 -11.37 1.03 6.62
CA PHE A 97 -11.44 0.45 7.95
C PHE A 97 -10.93 1.45 8.97
N VAL A 98 -11.79 1.90 9.88
CA VAL A 98 -11.33 2.58 11.10
C VAL A 98 -10.80 1.50 12.02
N VAL A 99 -9.51 1.58 12.37
CA VAL A 99 -8.80 0.55 13.14
C VAL A 99 -8.32 1.12 14.46
N LYS A 100 -8.43 0.31 15.52
CA LYS A 100 -7.86 0.58 16.83
C LYS A 100 -7.41 -0.70 17.51
N GLY A 101 -6.11 -0.86 17.72
CA GLY A 101 -5.52 -2.06 18.29
C GLY A 101 -4.00 -1.97 18.41
N ASP A 102 -3.38 -3.05 18.90
CA ASP A 102 -1.93 -3.12 19.02
C ASP A 102 -1.25 -2.99 17.66
N ALA A 103 -0.11 -2.28 17.65
CA ALA A 103 0.70 -2.04 16.47
C ALA A 103 1.02 -3.32 15.69
N GLU A 104 1.37 -4.41 16.38
CA GLU A 104 1.66 -5.70 15.74
C GLU A 104 0.45 -6.27 14.99
N ARG A 105 -0.74 -6.12 15.58
CA ARG A 105 -2.00 -6.59 14.98
C ARG A 105 -2.35 -5.77 13.74
N ILE A 106 -2.17 -4.45 13.80
CA ILE A 106 -2.35 -3.55 12.65
C ILE A 106 -1.31 -3.83 11.56
N GLN A 107 -0.04 -4.05 11.91
CA GLN A 107 0.98 -4.45 10.94
C GLN A 107 0.62 -5.79 10.27
N LYS A 108 0.05 -6.73 11.03
CA LYS A 108 -0.30 -8.05 10.50
C LYS A 108 -1.43 -7.99 9.45
N ILE A 109 -2.48 -7.20 9.70
CA ILE A 109 -3.53 -7.02 8.68
C ILE A 109 -2.96 -6.36 7.42
N MET A 110 -2.12 -5.34 7.56
CA MET A 110 -1.47 -4.68 6.41
C MET A 110 -0.62 -5.65 5.60
N GLN A 111 0.22 -6.47 6.25
CA GLN A 111 1.03 -7.48 5.58
C GLN A 111 0.18 -8.50 4.81
N LEU A 112 -0.93 -8.96 5.40
CA LEU A 112 -1.80 -9.94 4.74
C LEU A 112 -2.54 -9.34 3.54
N LEU A 113 -2.94 -8.07 3.65
CA LEU A 113 -3.53 -7.33 2.55
C LEU A 113 -2.51 -7.18 1.41
N GLU A 114 -1.28 -6.76 1.68
CA GLU A 114 -0.25 -6.58 0.66
C GLU A 114 0.24 -7.89 0.03
N ALA A 115 0.30 -8.97 0.81
CA ALA A 115 0.64 -10.29 0.29
C ALA A 115 -0.46 -10.86 -0.63
N SER A 116 -1.69 -10.37 -0.49
CA SER A 116 -2.79 -10.73 -1.39
C SER A 116 -2.56 -10.07 -2.76
N LYS A 117 -2.16 -10.87 -3.76
CA LYS A 117 -2.03 -10.45 -5.18
C LYS A 117 -3.28 -9.80 -5.78
N LYS A 118 -4.37 -9.80 -5.03
CA LYS A 118 -5.68 -9.28 -5.41
C LYS A 118 -5.93 -7.85 -4.92
N ILE A 119 -5.00 -7.26 -4.17
CA ILE A 119 -5.10 -5.88 -3.69
C ILE A 119 -4.26 -4.98 -4.59
N GLU A 120 -4.89 -3.94 -5.12
CA GLU A 120 -4.22 -2.97 -5.99
C GLU A 120 -3.58 -1.85 -5.17
N TYR A 121 -4.25 -1.44 -4.09
CA TYR A 121 -3.79 -0.33 -3.27
C TYR A 121 -4.19 -0.54 -1.81
N SER A 122 -3.26 -0.28 -0.88
CA SER A 122 -3.59 -0.16 0.53
C SER A 122 -2.74 0.90 1.20
N LYS A 123 -3.33 1.65 2.14
CA LYS A 123 -2.63 2.71 2.87
C LYS A 123 -3.21 2.90 4.27
N LEU A 124 -2.33 2.98 5.26
CA LEU A 124 -2.68 3.31 6.64
C LEU A 124 -2.40 4.79 6.91
N PHE A 125 -3.40 5.47 7.43
CA PHE A 125 -3.31 6.81 8.00
C PHE A 125 -3.45 6.69 9.52
N LEU A 126 -2.51 7.28 10.26
CA LEU A 126 -2.51 7.29 11.72
C LEU A 126 -3.11 8.60 12.22
N SER A 127 -3.73 8.58 13.41
CA SER A 127 -4.11 9.80 14.15
C SER A 127 -2.89 10.60 14.61
#